data_AF-A0A8J7W8E7-F1
#
_entry.id   AF-A0A8J7W8E7-F1
#
_cell.length_a   1.000
_cell.length_b   1.000
_cell.length_c   1.000
_cell.angle_alpha   90.00
_cell.angle_beta   90.00
_cell.angle_gamma   90.00
#
_symmetry.space_group_name_H-M   'P 1'
#
loop_
_entity.id
_entity.type
_entity.pdbx_description
1 polymer ?
#
loop_
_entity_poly.entity_id
_entity_poly.type
_entity_poly.pdbx_seq_one_letter_code
_entity_poly.pdbx_strand_id
1 'polypeptide(L)'
;MFMALLAVALICMPVSADQEAIEIEVAEVIEHADDLYDLSMVLLAETRVINKDDTISDEIKEVSRTIHKAAHELEHIAEHLQENTLELQPLIRDPDTNRTAIDRVIADIEEDIGDFLEILGNQHDNIHDLEHVVPASHKEHAEGVHNTAHQAERDAKHMLIHTSALTAALDVPAASASKPAESPGFGFLAALAGIAAVVYARRS
;
A
#
# COMPACT_ATOMS: atom_id res chain seq x y z
N MET A 1 53.04 9.17 7.22
CA MET A 1 51.83 8.86 6.42
C MET A 1 51.27 7.56 6.96
N PHE A 2 50.40 7.64 7.97
CA PHE A 2 49.72 6.49 8.56
C PHE A 2 48.25 6.58 8.17
N MET A 3 47.79 5.63 7.35
CA MET A 3 46.38 5.46 7.03
C MET A 3 45.64 5.08 8.32
N ALA A 4 44.71 5.94 8.74
CA ALA A 4 43.68 5.57 9.69
C ALA A 4 42.57 4.86 8.91
N LEU A 5 42.51 3.53 9.02
CA LEU A 5 41.36 2.76 8.56
C LEU A 5 40.24 2.98 9.59
N LEU A 6 39.35 3.93 9.30
CA LEU A 6 38.11 4.11 10.05
C LEU A 6 37.18 2.96 9.68
N ALA A 7 37.11 1.92 10.51
CA ALA A 7 36.08 0.90 10.40
C ALA A 7 34.74 1.55 10.77
N VAL A 8 34.02 2.04 9.77
CA VAL A 8 32.59 2.34 9.89
C VAL A 8 31.91 0.98 10.06
N ALA A 9 31.64 0.60 11.30
CA ALA A 9 30.69 -0.45 11.60
C ALA A 9 29.30 0.09 11.25
N LEU A 10 28.94 0.01 9.97
CA LEU A 10 27.54 0.06 9.54
C LEU A 10 26.89 -1.13 10.21
N ILE A 11 26.15 -0.87 11.29
CA ILE A 11 25.27 -1.84 11.92
C ILE A 11 24.13 -2.04 10.91
N CYS A 12 24.32 -2.97 9.97
CA CYS A 12 23.20 -3.59 9.26
C CYS A 12 22.41 -4.37 10.32
N MET A 13 21.50 -3.69 11.01
CA MET A 13 20.45 -4.39 11.75
C MET A 13 19.69 -5.23 10.71
N PRO A 14 19.57 -6.56 10.88
CA PRO A 14 18.69 -7.34 10.03
C PRO A 14 17.27 -6.80 10.23
N VAL A 15 16.58 -6.51 9.13
CA VAL A 15 15.13 -6.30 9.12
C VAL A 15 14.51 -7.56 9.73
N SER A 16 13.64 -7.40 10.74
CA SER A 16 12.93 -8.55 11.32
C SER A 16 11.95 -9.10 10.28
N ALA A 17 11.66 -10.40 10.34
CA ALA A 17 10.63 -10.98 9.47
C ALA A 17 9.26 -10.26 9.61
N ASP A 18 8.99 -9.72 10.79
CA ASP A 18 7.78 -8.93 11.06
C ASP A 18 7.78 -7.58 10.32
N GLN A 19 8.94 -6.90 10.27
CA GLN A 19 9.11 -5.66 9.52
C GLN A 19 9.02 -5.89 8.01
N GLU A 20 9.58 -7.00 7.51
CA GLU A 20 9.46 -7.39 6.10
C GLU A 20 8.00 -7.66 5.71
N ALA A 21 7.24 -8.34 6.56
CA ALA A 21 5.81 -8.57 6.34
C ALA A 21 5.03 -7.24 6.28
N ILE A 22 5.26 -6.32 7.22
CA ILE A 22 4.64 -4.99 7.22
C ILE A 22 4.97 -4.22 5.92
N GLU A 23 6.23 -4.24 5.50
CA GLU A 23 6.67 -3.55 4.28
C GLU A 23 6.04 -4.12 3.00
N ILE A 24 5.85 -5.45 2.93
CA ILE A 24 5.15 -6.10 1.82
C ILE A 24 3.69 -5.64 1.77
N GLU A 25 2.96 -5.74 2.88
CA GLU A 25 1.54 -5.38 2.87
C GLU A 25 1.34 -3.88 2.56
N VAL A 26 2.20 -2.99 3.06
CA VAL A 26 2.15 -1.56 2.69
C VAL A 26 2.44 -1.34 1.20
N ALA A 27 3.39 -2.08 0.62
CA ALA A 27 3.69 -1.96 -0.82
C ALA A 27 2.48 -2.35 -1.68
N GLU A 28 1.78 -3.43 -1.34
CA GLU A 28 0.57 -3.88 -2.05
C GLU A 28 -0.59 -2.88 -1.89
N VAL A 29 -0.76 -2.28 -0.69
CA VAL A 29 -1.75 -1.20 -0.48
C VAL A 29 -1.44 0.02 -1.36
N ILE A 30 -0.16 0.41 -1.48
CA ILE A 30 0.25 1.52 -2.36
C ILE A 30 -0.03 1.19 -3.82
N GLU A 31 0.37 0.00 -4.29
CA GLU A 31 0.17 -0.43 -5.67
C GLU A 31 -1.32 -0.40 -6.05
N HIS A 32 -2.19 -0.93 -5.19
CA HIS A 32 -3.63 -0.89 -5.45
C HIS A 32 -4.23 0.53 -5.37
N ALA A 33 -3.73 1.42 -4.51
CA ALA A 33 -4.19 2.81 -4.51
C ALA A 33 -3.86 3.51 -5.84
N ASP A 34 -2.65 3.30 -6.37
CA ASP A 34 -2.22 3.83 -7.66
C ASP A 34 -3.05 3.25 -8.82
N ASP A 35 -3.27 1.93 -8.81
CA ASP A 35 -4.11 1.25 -9.81
C ASP A 35 -5.55 1.78 -9.81
N LEU A 36 -6.15 1.99 -8.63
CA LEU A 36 -7.50 2.53 -8.53
C LEU A 36 -7.61 3.94 -9.13
N TYR A 37 -6.58 4.78 -8.95
CA TYR A 37 -6.52 6.10 -9.57
C TYR A 37 -6.46 5.97 -11.10
N ASP A 38 -5.54 5.17 -11.63
CA ASP A 38 -5.40 4.97 -13.08
C ASP A 38 -6.67 4.39 -13.72
N LEU A 39 -7.33 3.44 -13.05
CA LEU A 39 -8.58 2.84 -13.50
C LEU A 39 -9.74 3.85 -13.50
N SER A 40 -9.82 4.71 -12.49
CA SER A 40 -10.82 5.80 -12.47
C SER A 40 -10.63 6.76 -13.65
N MET A 41 -9.38 7.06 -14.01
CA MET A 41 -9.02 7.89 -15.15
C MET A 41 -9.37 7.23 -16.49
N VAL A 42 -9.20 5.91 -16.60
CA VAL A 42 -9.67 5.14 -17.76
C VAL A 42 -11.18 5.21 -17.87
N LEU A 43 -11.93 4.99 -16.78
CA LEU A 43 -13.41 5.13 -16.78
C LEU A 43 -13.84 6.51 -17.27
N LEU A 44 -13.17 7.57 -16.79
CA LEU A 44 -13.42 8.95 -17.23
C LEU A 44 -13.15 9.16 -18.72
N ALA A 45 -12.05 8.61 -19.22
CA ALA A 45 -11.68 8.73 -20.63
C ALA A 45 -12.68 8.01 -21.55
N GLU A 46 -13.01 6.76 -21.24
CA GLU A 46 -13.91 5.92 -22.04
C GLU A 46 -15.33 6.49 -22.08
N THR A 47 -15.88 6.84 -20.91
CA THR A 47 -17.22 7.47 -20.83
C THR A 47 -17.24 8.84 -21.51
N ARG A 48 -16.14 9.60 -21.48
CA ARG A 48 -16.03 10.89 -22.18
C ARG A 48 -16.12 10.75 -23.69
N VAL A 49 -15.58 9.67 -24.28
CA VAL A 49 -15.71 9.43 -25.72
C VAL A 49 -17.17 9.28 -26.10
N ILE A 50 -17.91 8.42 -25.39
CA ILE A 50 -19.35 8.18 -25.63
C ILE A 50 -20.16 9.47 -25.41
N ASN A 51 -19.88 10.21 -24.33
CA ASN A 51 -20.61 11.43 -23.97
C ASN A 51 -20.48 12.57 -24.99
N LYS A 52 -19.33 12.65 -25.68
CA LYS A 52 -19.00 13.75 -26.59
C LYS A 52 -19.31 13.45 -28.06
N ASP A 53 -19.70 12.24 -28.41
CA ASP A 53 -19.99 11.88 -29.80
C ASP A 53 -21.45 12.25 -30.17
N ASP A 54 -21.63 13.20 -31.09
CA ASP A 54 -22.93 13.69 -31.54
C ASP A 54 -23.79 12.64 -32.28
N THR A 55 -23.21 11.51 -32.69
CA THR A 55 -23.92 10.40 -33.33
C THR A 55 -24.58 9.45 -32.32
N ILE A 56 -24.22 9.54 -31.04
CA ILE A 56 -24.82 8.77 -29.94
C ILE A 56 -26.11 9.43 -29.46
N SER A 57 -27.14 8.63 -29.18
CA SER A 57 -28.43 9.12 -28.69
C SER A 57 -28.31 9.73 -27.29
N ASP A 58 -29.17 10.70 -26.99
CA ASP A 58 -29.15 11.38 -25.69
C ASP A 58 -29.41 10.43 -24.51
N GLU A 59 -30.18 9.36 -24.72
CA GLU A 59 -30.44 8.33 -23.71
C GLU A 59 -29.16 7.56 -23.34
N ILE A 60 -28.39 7.10 -24.34
CA ILE A 60 -27.10 6.42 -24.12
C ILE A 60 -26.10 7.38 -23.46
N LYS A 61 -26.08 8.65 -23.91
CA LYS A 61 -25.25 9.68 -23.28
C LYS A 61 -25.63 9.90 -21.83
N GLU A 62 -26.91 9.81 -21.45
CA GLU A 62 -27.30 10.03 -20.07
C GLU A 62 -26.83 8.90 -19.14
N VAL A 63 -26.93 7.65 -19.59
CA VAL A 63 -26.33 6.51 -18.88
C VAL A 63 -24.82 6.70 -18.74
N SER A 64 -24.14 7.01 -19.84
CA SER A 64 -22.68 7.23 -19.83
C SER A 64 -22.26 8.45 -19.00
N ARG A 65 -23.04 9.53 -18.94
CA ARG A 65 -22.80 10.70 -18.07
C ARG A 65 -22.94 10.34 -16.59
N THR A 66 -23.88 9.47 -16.24
CA THR A 66 -24.06 9.03 -14.86
C THR A 66 -22.83 8.26 -14.39
N ILE A 67 -22.34 7.32 -15.20
CA ILE A 67 -21.10 6.58 -14.94
C ILE A 67 -19.90 7.53 -14.92
N HIS A 68 -19.83 8.51 -15.84
CA HIS A 68 -18.74 9.49 -15.89
C HIS A 68 -18.64 10.33 -14.60
N LYS A 69 -19.77 10.73 -14.02
CA LYS A 69 -19.78 11.48 -12.76
C LYS A 69 -19.34 10.61 -11.60
N ALA A 70 -19.83 9.38 -11.53
CA ALA A 70 -19.37 8.41 -10.53
C ALA A 70 -17.86 8.17 -10.67
N ALA A 71 -17.32 8.05 -11.88
CA ALA A 71 -15.89 7.90 -12.11
C ALA A 71 -15.05 9.09 -11.62
N HIS A 72 -15.59 10.32 -11.65
CA HIS A 72 -14.93 11.47 -11.02
C HIS A 72 -14.94 11.39 -9.49
N GLU A 73 -16.00 10.86 -8.89
CA GLU A 73 -16.04 10.63 -7.45
C GLU A 73 -15.04 9.53 -7.04
N LEU A 74 -14.96 8.45 -7.84
CA LEU A 74 -13.96 7.39 -7.68
C LEU A 74 -12.53 7.91 -7.82
N GLU A 75 -12.27 8.82 -8.76
CA GLU A 75 -10.97 9.50 -8.93
C GLU A 75 -10.56 10.23 -7.65
N HIS A 76 -11.45 11.03 -7.07
CA HIS A 76 -11.15 11.75 -5.84
C HIS A 76 -10.92 10.85 -4.63
N ILE A 77 -11.67 9.75 -4.52
CA ILE A 77 -11.44 8.76 -3.46
C ILE A 77 -10.08 8.08 -3.67
N ALA A 78 -9.72 7.73 -4.91
CA ALA A 78 -8.42 7.15 -5.21
C ALA A 78 -7.26 8.12 -4.92
N GLU A 79 -7.41 9.43 -5.19
CA GLU A 79 -6.45 10.45 -4.76
C GLU A 79 -6.27 10.45 -3.23
N HIS A 80 -7.36 10.35 -2.48
CA HIS A 80 -7.31 10.31 -1.02
C HIS A 80 -6.64 9.03 -0.49
N LEU A 81 -6.90 7.89 -1.13
CA LEU A 81 -6.18 6.64 -0.87
C LEU A 81 -4.67 6.79 -1.11
N GLN A 82 -4.25 7.44 -2.20
CA GLN A 82 -2.83 7.72 -2.45
C GLN A 82 -2.22 8.62 -1.36
N GLU A 83 -2.94 9.65 -0.91
CA GLU A 83 -2.49 10.51 0.19
C GLU A 83 -2.32 9.73 1.50
N ASN A 84 -3.28 8.87 1.84
CA ASN A 84 -3.24 8.03 3.03
C ASN A 84 -2.07 7.03 2.98
N THR A 85 -1.81 6.39 1.82
CA THR A 85 -0.67 5.47 1.69
C THR A 85 0.68 6.19 1.76
N LEU A 86 0.78 7.44 1.30
CA LEU A 86 1.96 8.28 1.50
C LEU A 86 2.18 8.65 2.98
N GLU A 87 1.11 8.85 3.75
CA GLU A 87 1.19 9.04 5.20
C GLU A 87 1.66 7.76 5.91
N LEU A 88 1.21 6.59 5.45
CA LEU A 88 1.52 5.29 6.05
C LEU A 88 3.03 4.92 5.96
N GLN A 89 3.67 5.21 4.83
CA GLN A 89 5.07 4.85 4.55
C GLN A 89 6.09 5.26 5.63
N PRO A 90 6.15 6.52 6.11
CA PRO A 90 7.07 6.91 7.16
C PRO A 90 6.74 6.30 8.53
N LEU A 91 5.46 6.02 8.81
CA LEU A 91 5.01 5.52 10.11
C LEU A 91 5.50 4.09 10.37
N ILE A 92 5.49 3.23 9.35
CA ILE A 92 5.90 1.82 9.48
C ILE A 92 7.39 1.59 9.69
N ARG A 93 8.22 2.65 9.73
CA ARG A 93 9.65 2.55 10.12
C ARG A 93 9.84 2.29 11.61
N ASP A 94 8.86 2.66 12.42
CA ASP A 94 8.80 2.41 13.86
C ASP A 94 7.34 2.13 14.25
N PRO A 95 6.81 0.94 13.88
CA PRO A 95 5.39 0.64 13.99
C PRO A 95 4.91 0.60 15.44
N ASP A 96 5.78 0.20 16.38
CA ASP A 96 5.48 0.18 17.82
C ASP A 96 5.23 1.59 18.36
N THR A 97 6.11 2.54 18.05
CA THR A 97 5.95 3.94 18.48
C THR A 97 4.77 4.61 17.78
N ASN A 98 4.54 4.28 16.51
CA ASN A 98 3.53 4.93 15.66
C ASN A 98 2.19 4.19 15.62
N ARG A 99 1.98 3.17 16.45
CA ARG A 99 0.85 2.24 16.31
C ARG A 99 -0.51 2.92 16.18
N THR A 100 -0.83 3.86 17.07
CA THR A 100 -2.11 4.60 17.02
C THR A 100 -2.27 5.48 15.78
N ALA A 101 -1.17 5.93 15.18
CA ALA A 101 -1.24 6.67 13.91
C ALA A 101 -1.48 5.72 12.74
N ILE A 102 -0.78 4.59 12.71
CA ILE A 102 -0.96 3.54 11.71
C ILE A 102 -2.41 3.01 11.72
N ASP A 103 -2.94 2.67 12.89
CA ASP A 103 -4.31 2.15 13.01
C ASP A 103 -5.35 3.13 12.49
N ARG A 104 -5.11 4.45 12.63
CA ARG A 104 -6.01 5.48 12.10
C ARG A 104 -5.94 5.55 10.58
N VAL A 105 -4.73 5.62 10.03
CA VAL A 105 -4.54 5.67 8.57
C VAL A 105 -5.13 4.43 7.90
N ILE A 106 -4.97 3.25 8.52
CA ILE A 106 -5.62 2.01 8.05
C ILE A 106 -7.14 2.14 8.06
N ALA A 107 -7.73 2.67 9.14
CA ALA A 107 -9.18 2.87 9.21
C ALA A 107 -9.69 3.85 8.16
N ASP A 108 -8.97 4.96 7.93
CA ASP A 108 -9.31 5.96 6.91
C ASP A 108 -9.23 5.33 5.49
N ILE A 109 -8.21 4.50 5.22
CA ILE A 109 -8.11 3.72 3.98
C ILE A 109 -9.29 2.76 3.82
N GLU A 110 -9.66 2.02 4.86
CA GLU A 110 -10.76 1.06 4.81
C GLU A 110 -12.12 1.73 4.59
N GLU A 111 -12.32 2.93 5.16
CA GLU A 111 -13.50 3.77 4.91
C GLU A 111 -13.56 4.21 3.45
N ASP A 112 -12.47 4.78 2.92
CA ASP A 112 -12.37 5.23 1.53
C ASP A 112 -12.59 4.07 0.53
N ILE A 113 -12.03 2.88 0.79
CA ILE A 113 -12.29 1.69 -0.06
C ILE A 113 -13.77 1.28 0.00
N GLY A 114 -14.40 1.37 1.17
CA GLY A 114 -15.82 1.11 1.34
C GLY A 114 -16.68 2.01 0.46
N ASP A 115 -16.41 3.31 0.50
CA ASP A 115 -17.09 4.32 -0.31
C ASP A 115 -16.84 4.10 -1.81
N PHE A 116 -15.61 3.76 -2.20
CA PHE A 116 -15.25 3.43 -3.57
C PHE A 116 -16.10 2.26 -4.11
N LEU A 117 -16.18 1.17 -3.34
CA LEU A 117 -16.95 -0.02 -3.70
C LEU A 117 -18.46 0.24 -3.73
N GLU A 118 -18.98 1.09 -2.83
CA GLU A 118 -20.39 1.47 -2.84
C GLU A 118 -20.75 2.25 -4.10
N ILE A 119 -19.96 3.28 -4.45
CA ILE A 119 -20.19 4.10 -5.65
C ILE A 119 -20.14 3.23 -6.91
N LEU A 120 -19.12 2.37 -7.02
CA LEU A 120 -18.97 1.48 -8.17
C LEU A 120 -20.11 0.46 -8.26
N GLY A 121 -20.50 -0.12 -7.13
CA GLY A 121 -21.64 -1.04 -7.03
C GLY A 121 -22.96 -0.39 -7.44
N ASN A 122 -23.19 0.87 -7.08
CA ASN A 122 -24.37 1.65 -7.48
C ASN A 122 -24.43 1.92 -8.99
N GLN A 123 -23.32 1.76 -9.73
CA GLN A 123 -23.27 1.90 -11.19
C GLN A 123 -23.30 0.57 -11.94
N HIS A 124 -23.32 -0.58 -11.25
CA HIS A 124 -23.20 -1.90 -11.88
C HIS A 124 -24.20 -2.11 -13.03
N ASP A 125 -25.48 -1.85 -12.77
CA ASP A 125 -26.54 -2.01 -13.77
C ASP A 125 -26.36 -1.03 -14.93
N ASN A 126 -26.02 0.24 -14.65
CA ASN A 126 -25.76 1.24 -15.69
C ASN A 126 -24.59 0.84 -16.60
N ILE A 127 -23.52 0.29 -16.04
CA ILE A 127 -22.33 -0.16 -16.77
C ILE A 127 -22.70 -1.33 -17.69
N HIS A 128 -23.46 -2.30 -17.19
CA HIS A 128 -23.94 -3.43 -17.97
C HIS A 128 -24.90 -3.00 -19.08
N ASP A 129 -25.82 -2.09 -18.76
CA ASP A 129 -26.76 -1.53 -19.73
C ASP A 129 -26.01 -0.78 -20.84
N LEU A 130 -25.05 0.07 -20.48
CA LEU A 130 -24.25 0.83 -21.44
C LEU A 130 -23.57 -0.11 -22.46
N GLU A 131 -23.01 -1.22 -22.00
CA GLU A 131 -22.39 -2.24 -22.86
C GLU A 131 -23.36 -2.81 -23.90
N HIS A 132 -24.65 -2.93 -23.55
CA HIS A 132 -25.69 -3.49 -24.41
C HIS A 132 -26.31 -2.49 -25.39
N VAL A 133 -26.46 -1.23 -24.98
CA VAL A 133 -27.24 -0.23 -25.72
C VAL A 133 -26.41 0.60 -26.69
N VAL A 134 -25.08 0.65 -26.52
CA VAL A 134 -24.22 1.40 -27.45
C VAL A 134 -24.25 0.82 -28.87
N PRO A 135 -24.17 1.66 -29.92
CA PRO A 135 -24.00 1.17 -31.28
C PRO A 135 -22.64 0.48 -31.44
N ALA A 136 -22.51 -0.36 -32.47
CA ALA A 136 -21.28 -1.10 -32.75
C ALA A 136 -20.03 -0.21 -32.87
N SER A 137 -20.17 1.05 -33.29
CA SER A 137 -19.07 2.01 -33.36
C SER A 137 -18.46 2.39 -32.01
N HIS A 138 -19.15 2.13 -30.90
CA HIS A 138 -18.73 2.49 -29.53
C HIS A 138 -18.65 1.28 -28.60
N LYS A 139 -18.79 0.07 -29.15
CA LYS A 139 -18.81 -1.16 -28.34
C LYS A 139 -17.50 -1.36 -27.58
N GLU A 140 -16.35 -1.09 -28.21
CA GLU A 140 -15.03 -1.18 -27.56
C GLU A 140 -14.92 -0.25 -26.34
N HIS A 141 -15.43 0.99 -26.44
CA HIS A 141 -15.43 1.94 -25.32
C HIS A 141 -16.32 1.47 -24.17
N ALA A 142 -17.51 0.93 -24.46
CA ALA A 142 -18.40 0.41 -23.41
C ALA A 142 -17.87 -0.88 -22.77
N GLU A 143 -17.24 -1.76 -23.54
CA GLU A 143 -16.50 -2.92 -23.01
C GLU A 143 -15.30 -2.47 -22.16
N GLY A 144 -14.62 -1.39 -22.56
CA GLY A 144 -13.57 -0.74 -21.78
C GLY A 144 -14.07 -0.27 -20.41
N VAL A 145 -15.21 0.44 -20.37
CA VAL A 145 -15.88 0.83 -19.12
C VAL A 145 -16.19 -0.39 -18.26
N HIS A 146 -16.81 -1.43 -18.85
CA HIS A 146 -17.21 -2.64 -18.13
C HIS A 146 -16.01 -3.37 -17.51
N ASN A 147 -14.98 -3.66 -18.29
CA ASN A 147 -13.80 -4.39 -17.84
C ASN A 147 -13.01 -3.59 -16.79
N THR A 148 -12.87 -2.28 -16.99
CA THR A 148 -12.18 -1.38 -16.06
C THR A 148 -12.91 -1.32 -14.72
N ALA A 149 -14.25 -1.22 -14.73
CA ALA A 149 -15.04 -1.26 -13.51
C ALA A 149 -14.85 -2.58 -12.75
N HIS A 150 -14.91 -3.72 -13.45
CA HIS A 150 -14.65 -5.02 -12.83
C HIS A 150 -13.22 -5.16 -12.29
N GLN A 151 -12.25 -4.52 -12.93
CA GLN A 151 -10.87 -4.48 -12.43
C GLN A 151 -10.77 -3.63 -11.17
N ALA A 152 -11.31 -2.41 -11.19
CA ALA A 152 -11.30 -1.53 -10.02
C ALA A 152 -12.00 -2.18 -8.81
N GLU A 153 -13.10 -2.90 -9.02
CA GLU A 153 -13.76 -3.66 -7.95
C GLU A 153 -12.85 -4.75 -7.35
N ARG A 154 -12.06 -5.45 -8.18
CA ARG A 154 -11.11 -6.46 -7.70
C ARG A 154 -9.97 -5.84 -6.92
N ASP A 155 -9.37 -4.77 -7.45
CA ASP A 155 -8.20 -4.14 -6.85
C ASP A 155 -8.56 -3.49 -5.51
N ALA A 156 -9.73 -2.83 -5.42
CA ALA A 156 -10.28 -2.34 -4.16
C ALA A 156 -10.49 -3.46 -3.12
N LYS A 157 -11.02 -4.63 -3.54
CA LYS A 157 -11.17 -5.78 -2.65
C LYS A 157 -9.83 -6.38 -2.21
N HIS A 158 -8.83 -6.41 -3.09
CA HIS A 158 -7.48 -6.83 -2.72
C HIS A 158 -6.84 -5.86 -1.73
N MET A 159 -7.04 -4.56 -1.92
CA MET A 159 -6.57 -3.55 -0.98
C MET A 159 -7.13 -3.79 0.44
N LEU A 160 -8.42 -4.14 0.60
CA LEU A 160 -8.99 -4.55 1.90
C LEU A 160 -8.34 -5.81 2.50
N ILE A 161 -7.93 -6.75 1.66
CA ILE A 161 -7.21 -7.95 2.12
C ILE A 161 -5.84 -7.54 2.69
N HIS A 162 -5.14 -6.64 2.00
CA HIS A 162 -3.82 -6.17 2.41
C HIS A 162 -3.87 -5.25 3.64
N THR A 163 -4.89 -4.39 3.81
CA THR A 163 -5.06 -3.63 5.06
C THR A 163 -5.33 -4.54 6.26
N SER A 164 -6.11 -5.61 6.06
CA SER A 164 -6.36 -6.62 7.09
C SER A 164 -5.09 -7.41 7.44
N ALA A 165 -4.32 -7.81 6.42
CA ALA A 165 -3.05 -8.52 6.60
C ALA A 165 -1.99 -7.63 7.29
N LEU A 166 -1.92 -6.35 6.94
CA LEU A 166 -1.08 -5.35 7.61
C LEU A 166 -1.43 -5.24 9.09
N THR A 167 -2.73 -5.12 9.42
CA THR A 167 -3.19 -5.09 10.82
C THR A 167 -2.75 -6.35 11.58
N ALA A 168 -2.89 -7.52 10.96
CA ALA A 168 -2.46 -8.78 11.55
C ALA A 168 -0.93 -8.84 11.76
N ALA A 169 -0.14 -8.34 10.81
CA ALA A 169 1.32 -8.27 10.91
C ALA A 169 1.78 -7.34 12.05
N LEU A 170 1.09 -6.20 12.25
CA LEU A 170 1.34 -5.27 13.34
C LEU A 170 1.01 -5.85 14.72
N ASP A 171 0.10 -6.83 14.80
CA ASP A 171 -0.33 -7.48 16.04
C ASP A 171 0.54 -8.66 16.46
N VAL A 172 1.46 -9.11 15.60
CA VAL A 172 2.44 -10.14 15.97
C VAL A 172 3.36 -9.55 17.05
N PRO A 173 3.35 -10.06 18.29
CA PRO A 173 4.23 -9.53 19.32
C PRO A 173 5.67 -9.75 18.89
N ALA A 174 6.43 -8.65 18.78
CA ALA A 174 7.87 -8.70 18.52
C ALA A 174 8.48 -9.76 19.44
N ALA A 175 8.88 -10.89 18.86
CA ALA A 175 9.38 -12.02 19.63
C ALA A 175 10.56 -11.48 20.42
N SER A 176 10.36 -11.35 21.74
CA SER A 176 11.28 -10.72 22.68
C SER A 176 12.69 -11.09 22.31
N ALA A 177 13.51 -10.10 21.92
CA ALA A 177 14.93 -10.27 21.65
C ALA A 177 15.48 -11.21 22.71
N SER A 178 15.81 -12.44 22.30
CA SER A 178 16.25 -13.48 23.22
C SER A 178 17.38 -12.89 24.04
N LYS A 179 17.14 -12.72 25.35
CA LYS A 179 18.21 -12.33 26.29
C LYS A 179 19.41 -13.23 26.00
N PRO A 180 20.65 -12.71 25.98
CA PRO A 180 21.81 -13.56 25.79
C PRO A 180 21.73 -14.67 26.82
N ALA A 181 21.76 -15.92 26.36
CA ALA A 181 21.66 -17.09 27.22
C ALA A 181 22.69 -16.95 28.35
N GLU A 182 22.22 -16.86 29.59
CA GLU A 182 23.08 -17.08 30.75
C GLU A 182 23.59 -18.51 30.64
N SER A 183 24.88 -18.65 30.32
CA SER A 183 25.53 -19.95 30.30
C SER A 183 25.38 -20.60 31.68
N PRO A 184 24.86 -21.82 31.80
CA PRO A 184 24.77 -22.49 33.09
C PRO A 184 26.18 -22.72 33.61
N GLY A 185 26.50 -22.07 34.73
CA GLY A 185 27.77 -22.21 35.41
C GLY A 185 27.99 -23.64 35.85
N PHE A 186 29.00 -24.29 35.29
CA PHE A 186 29.83 -25.28 35.98
C PHE A 186 31.27 -25.08 35.50
N GLY A 187 32.12 -24.63 36.44
CA GLY A 187 33.47 -24.19 36.15
C GLY A 187 34.42 -25.34 35.82
N PHE A 188 35.49 -25.00 35.09
CA PHE A 188 36.79 -25.64 35.27
C PHE A 188 37.91 -24.65 34.94
N LEU A 189 38.90 -24.63 35.83
CA LEU A 189 40.18 -23.94 35.72
C LEU A 189 40.97 -24.40 34.49
N ALA A 190 41.65 -23.44 33.84
CA ALA A 190 42.87 -23.50 32.99
C ALA A 190 42.65 -22.64 31.73
N ALA A 191 43.54 -21.77 31.26
CA ALA A 191 44.96 -21.66 31.51
C ALA A 191 45.46 -20.22 31.31
N LEU A 192 46.49 -19.87 32.09
CA LEU A 192 47.43 -18.78 31.87
C LEU A 192 48.10 -18.87 30.49
N ALA A 193 48.09 -17.78 29.73
CA ALA A 193 49.21 -17.27 28.92
C ALA A 193 48.75 -15.98 28.20
N GLY A 194 49.25 -14.80 28.62
CA GLY A 194 50.20 -14.00 27.82
C GLY A 194 49.43 -13.00 26.92
N ILE A 195 49.73 -11.70 26.85
CA ILE A 195 51.01 -11.01 26.87
C ILE A 195 50.81 -9.58 27.41
N ALA A 196 51.90 -9.11 28.01
CA ALA A 196 52.16 -7.84 28.65
C ALA A 196 51.62 -6.56 27.97
N ALA A 197 51.30 -5.62 28.85
CA ALA A 197 51.16 -4.20 28.59
C ALA A 197 52.39 -3.61 27.86
N VAL A 198 52.13 -2.68 26.93
CA VAL A 198 53.04 -1.58 26.63
C VAL A 198 52.28 -0.26 26.74
N VAL A 199 52.87 0.60 27.57
CA VAL A 199 52.45 1.89 28.08
C VAL A 199 52.50 2.98 27.00
N TYR A 200 51.51 3.89 26.98
CA TYR A 200 51.80 5.33 27.01
C TYR A 200 50.59 6.17 27.44
N ALA A 201 50.59 6.58 28.72
CA ALA A 201 49.83 7.74 29.15
C ALA A 201 50.73 8.98 28.97
N ARG A 202 50.29 9.92 28.14
CA ARG A 202 50.86 11.26 27.99
C ARG A 202 49.80 12.25 28.46
N ARG A 203 50.06 12.96 29.57
CA ARG A 203 49.48 14.29 29.80
C ARG A 203 50.26 15.05 30.88
N SER A 204 50.76 16.20 30.42
CA SER A 204 51.12 17.45 31.12
C SER A 204 52.01 17.35 32.35
#